data_AF-A0A7X4W5F3-F1
#
_entry.id   AF-A0A7X4W5F3-F1
#
_cell.length_a   1.000
_cell.length_b   1.000
_cell.length_c   1.000
_cell.angle_alpha   90.00
_cell.angle_beta   90.00
_cell.angle_gamma   90.00
#
_symmetry.space_group_name_H-M   'P 1'
#
loop_
_entity.id
_entity.type
_entity.pdbx_description
1 polymer ?
#
loop_
_entity_poly.entity_id
_entity_poly.type
_entity_poly.pdbx_seq_one_letter_code
_entity_poly.pdbx_strand_id
1 'polypeptide(L)'
;MAPPMSMTIPELAEQEGITATTLYNWRKQARARGQVLPSRSTQPDQWTSQEKFQIVLETAPMNEAELSAYCRERGLYPEQVETWRDACMNANEDAAAQAKQLRQTRKAEQKRLRKLERELHRKDKALAETAALLALSKKAEAIWGDQRRGRLTSLPDRQRIVTLVQDAQRDGARLAKACQVMGINVRTYYRRVAEGEVTADRRPDADRPEPANKLSPEERDAIVVLCNAPEYRSRPPAFIVADQADKGRYLASESTMYRVLHEYDQQHHRGRQQAPQRKRPPTTHQATAPNRLWCWDISWLPGPARGTWWYLYLIMDVFSRKIVGHEVYEAETGELAAELIQKACWREHLTDRHKPLILHSDNGSPMKAATFLEKLYDLGITPSYSRPRVSNDNAFAESAFKTLKYRPGFPIDGFATLTEAQEWVQQFTEWYNHEHRHSALRYITPSQRHNGEAKGILAQRREVFEAAKQRHPERWSGDIRKLSLPEIVHLNPERDPVPQAAGF
;
A
#
# COMPACT_ATOMS: atom_id res chain seq x y z
N MET A 1 -106.10 -9.63 -18.68
CA MET A 1 -107.32 -8.78 -18.74
C MET A 1 -106.92 -7.37 -18.37
N ALA A 2 -107.03 -6.41 -19.28
CA ALA A 2 -106.95 -5.00 -18.91
C ALA A 2 -108.12 -4.64 -17.96
N PRO A 3 -107.94 -3.73 -16.99
CA PRO A 3 -109.00 -3.40 -16.03
C PRO A 3 -110.25 -2.86 -16.75
N PRO A 4 -111.47 -3.22 -16.32
CA PRO A 4 -112.71 -3.02 -17.08
C PRO A 4 -113.13 -1.56 -17.30
N MET A 5 -112.43 -0.57 -16.74
CA MET A 5 -112.70 0.86 -16.92
C MET A 5 -111.37 1.62 -16.98
N SER A 6 -110.77 1.76 -18.16
CA SER A 6 -109.64 2.67 -18.36
C SER A 6 -110.16 4.07 -18.65
N MET A 7 -110.07 4.97 -17.67
CA MET A 7 -110.49 6.37 -17.77
C MET A 7 -109.30 7.30 -17.58
N THR A 8 -109.31 8.46 -18.24
CA THR A 8 -108.24 9.45 -18.06
C THR A 8 -108.41 10.18 -16.73
N ILE A 9 -107.30 10.68 -16.15
CA ILE A 9 -107.34 11.44 -14.88
C ILE A 9 -108.27 12.66 -14.94
N PRO A 10 -108.37 13.42 -16.06
CA PRO A 10 -109.36 14.48 -16.20
C PRO A 10 -110.81 14.00 -16.19
N GLU A 11 -111.12 12.88 -16.85
CA GLU A 11 -112.48 12.30 -16.83
C GLU A 11 -112.86 11.77 -15.45
N LEU A 12 -111.92 11.13 -14.75
CA LEU A 12 -112.12 10.67 -13.38
C LEU A 12 -112.29 11.84 -12.40
N ALA A 13 -111.58 12.94 -12.63
CA ALA A 13 -111.71 14.17 -11.86
C ALA A 13 -113.12 14.78 -11.98
N GLU A 14 -113.68 14.79 -13.19
CA GLU A 14 -115.00 15.35 -13.47
C GLU A 14 -116.13 14.47 -12.93
N GLN A 15 -116.02 13.15 -13.07
CA GLN A 15 -117.02 12.21 -12.58
C GLN A 15 -117.12 12.16 -11.05
N GLU A 16 -115.98 12.22 -10.35
CA GLU A 16 -115.93 12.07 -8.89
C GLU A 16 -115.94 13.43 -8.15
N GLY A 17 -115.96 14.55 -8.88
CA GLY A 17 -115.94 15.91 -8.32
C GLY A 17 -114.63 16.28 -7.62
N ILE A 18 -113.52 15.60 -7.94
CA ILE A 18 -112.19 15.81 -7.35
C ILE A 18 -111.32 16.57 -8.34
N THR A 19 -110.59 17.61 -7.91
CA THR A 19 -109.67 18.33 -8.81
C THR A 19 -108.56 17.43 -9.36
N ALA A 20 -108.31 17.51 -10.67
CA ALA A 20 -107.29 16.71 -11.35
C ALA A 20 -105.91 16.81 -10.69
N THR A 21 -105.53 18.00 -10.19
CA THR A 21 -104.28 18.23 -9.45
C THR A 21 -104.13 17.34 -8.22
N THR A 22 -105.24 17.10 -7.50
CA THR A 22 -105.27 16.25 -6.30
C THR A 22 -105.06 14.79 -6.68
N LEU A 23 -105.71 14.32 -7.74
CA LEU A 23 -105.50 12.97 -8.28
C LEU A 23 -104.06 12.76 -8.78
N TYR A 24 -103.45 13.74 -9.43
CA TYR A 24 -102.04 13.68 -9.82
C TYR A 24 -101.09 13.61 -8.62
N ASN A 25 -101.38 14.35 -7.54
CA ASN A 25 -100.59 14.32 -6.32
C ASN A 25 -100.70 12.98 -5.59
N TRP A 26 -101.90 12.41 -5.49
CA TRP A 26 -102.10 11.08 -4.92
C TRP A 26 -101.38 10.00 -5.73
N ARG A 27 -101.42 10.08 -7.06
CA ARG A 27 -100.66 9.19 -7.95
C ARG A 27 -99.15 9.30 -7.72
N LYS A 28 -98.63 10.52 -7.50
CA LYS A 28 -97.20 10.74 -7.17
C LYS A 28 -96.83 10.15 -5.81
N GLN A 29 -97.69 10.32 -4.79
CA GLN A 29 -97.47 9.77 -3.45
C GLN A 29 -97.56 8.23 -3.43
N ALA A 30 -98.50 7.65 -4.17
CA ALA A 30 -98.64 6.21 -4.34
C ALA A 30 -97.37 5.60 -4.96
N ARG A 31 -96.80 6.24 -5.99
CA ARG A 31 -95.49 5.83 -6.56
C ARG A 31 -94.35 5.91 -5.56
N ALA A 32 -94.28 6.97 -4.76
CA ALA A 32 -93.26 7.09 -3.72
C ALA A 32 -93.38 6.01 -2.63
N ARG A 33 -94.57 5.43 -2.45
CA ARG A 33 -94.84 4.29 -1.56
C ARG A 33 -94.65 2.93 -2.23
N GLY A 34 -94.11 2.90 -3.45
CA GLY A 34 -93.85 1.65 -4.19
C GLY A 34 -95.07 1.02 -4.87
N GLN A 35 -96.21 1.72 -4.94
CA GLN A 35 -97.38 1.24 -5.70
C GLN A 35 -97.20 1.48 -7.19
N VAL A 36 -97.47 0.43 -7.98
CA VAL A 36 -97.33 0.41 -9.43
C VAL A 36 -98.48 1.17 -10.08
N LEU A 37 -98.16 2.23 -10.85
CA LEU A 37 -99.13 3.04 -11.58
C LEU A 37 -98.61 3.31 -13.01
N PRO A 38 -99.43 3.16 -14.08
CA PRO A 38 -99.00 3.22 -15.47
C PRO A 38 -98.11 4.44 -15.78
N SER A 39 -96.94 4.26 -16.37
CA SER A 39 -95.96 5.32 -16.68
C SER A 39 -96.47 6.33 -17.72
N ARG A 40 -95.86 7.54 -17.74
CA ARG A 40 -96.18 8.65 -18.65
C ARG A 40 -95.31 8.61 -19.93
N SER A 41 -94.36 7.67 -20.02
CA SER A 41 -93.39 7.59 -21.13
C SER A 41 -93.84 6.58 -22.18
N THR A 42 -94.07 7.07 -23.41
CA THR A 42 -94.29 6.25 -24.61
C THR A 42 -93.00 5.62 -25.15
N GLN A 43 -91.83 5.87 -24.53
CA GLN A 43 -90.54 5.32 -24.93
C GLN A 43 -90.03 4.25 -23.94
N PRO A 44 -89.73 3.01 -24.40
CA PRO A 44 -89.32 1.87 -23.57
C PRO A 44 -88.00 2.03 -22.78
N ASP A 45 -87.03 2.81 -23.30
CA ASP A 45 -85.69 2.89 -22.69
C ASP A 45 -85.66 3.63 -21.35
N GLN A 46 -86.58 4.57 -21.16
CA GLN A 46 -86.72 5.37 -19.95
C GLN A 46 -87.50 4.68 -18.83
N TRP A 47 -87.90 3.42 -19.03
CA TRP A 47 -88.64 2.67 -18.02
C TRP A 47 -87.72 2.24 -16.88
N THR A 48 -88.25 2.31 -15.66
CA THR A 48 -87.54 1.90 -14.45
C THR A 48 -87.29 0.39 -14.44
N SER A 49 -86.28 -0.08 -13.71
CA SER A 49 -85.98 -1.52 -13.57
C SER A 49 -87.19 -2.32 -13.06
N GLN A 50 -88.04 -1.70 -12.24
CA GLN A 50 -89.24 -2.31 -11.68
C GLN A 50 -90.38 -2.45 -12.72
N GLU A 51 -90.53 -1.48 -13.63
CA GLU A 51 -91.49 -1.56 -14.74
C GLU A 51 -91.07 -2.59 -15.79
N LYS A 52 -89.78 -2.62 -16.15
CA LYS A 52 -89.21 -3.63 -17.04
C LYS A 52 -89.41 -5.05 -16.48
N PHE A 53 -89.23 -5.23 -15.17
CA PHE A 53 -89.47 -6.50 -14.48
C PHE A 53 -90.94 -6.93 -14.50
N GLN A 54 -91.88 -6.00 -14.32
CA GLN A 54 -93.30 -6.31 -14.36
C GLN A 54 -93.76 -6.76 -15.75
N ILE A 55 -93.25 -6.13 -16.80
CA ILE A 55 -93.57 -6.53 -18.18
C ILE A 55 -93.08 -7.95 -18.43
N VAL A 56 -91.85 -8.26 -18.01
CA VAL A 56 -91.30 -9.63 -18.08
C VAL A 56 -92.22 -10.64 -17.35
N LEU A 57 -92.73 -10.29 -16.16
CA LEU A 57 -93.68 -11.14 -15.42
C LEU A 57 -95.03 -11.31 -16.13
N GLU A 58 -95.60 -10.22 -16.66
CA GLU A 58 -96.88 -10.25 -17.37
C GLU A 58 -96.79 -11.06 -18.67
N THR A 59 -95.65 -11.00 -19.36
CA THR A 59 -95.40 -11.72 -20.61
C THR A 59 -94.94 -13.17 -20.42
N ALA A 60 -94.54 -13.56 -19.20
CA ALA A 60 -94.01 -14.90 -18.92
C ALA A 60 -94.95 -16.08 -19.29
N PRO A 61 -96.29 -16.00 -19.12
CA PRO A 61 -97.20 -17.08 -19.50
C PRO A 61 -97.73 -16.98 -20.95
N MET A 62 -97.34 -15.96 -21.72
CA MET A 62 -97.88 -15.70 -23.06
C MET A 62 -97.18 -16.53 -24.12
N ASN A 63 -97.91 -17.02 -25.13
CA ASN A 63 -97.30 -17.64 -26.32
C ASN A 63 -96.73 -16.57 -27.28
N GLU A 64 -95.97 -16.97 -28.30
CA GLU A 64 -95.26 -16.04 -29.19
C GLU A 64 -96.21 -15.09 -29.97
N ALA A 65 -97.41 -15.57 -30.32
CA ALA A 65 -98.44 -14.77 -30.97
C ALA A 65 -99.08 -13.75 -30.01
N GLU A 66 -99.33 -14.16 -28.76
CA GLU A 66 -99.85 -13.30 -27.69
C GLU A 66 -98.81 -12.27 -27.24
N LEU A 67 -97.55 -12.66 -27.13
CA LEU A 67 -96.42 -11.76 -26.85
C LEU A 67 -96.30 -10.71 -27.94
N SER A 68 -96.37 -11.12 -29.21
CA SER A 68 -96.31 -10.20 -30.35
C SER A 68 -97.49 -9.22 -30.37
N ALA A 69 -98.70 -9.68 -30.02
CA ALA A 69 -99.88 -8.83 -29.90
C ALA A 69 -99.74 -7.84 -28.73
N TYR A 70 -99.31 -8.31 -27.56
CA TYR A 70 -99.07 -7.50 -26.36
C TYR A 70 -97.97 -6.43 -26.60
N CYS A 71 -96.89 -6.83 -27.25
CA CYS A 71 -95.79 -5.93 -27.64
C CYS A 71 -96.29 -4.83 -28.59
N ARG A 72 -97.13 -5.15 -29.58
CA ARG A 72 -97.73 -4.13 -30.47
C ARG A 72 -98.67 -3.17 -29.74
N GLU A 73 -99.48 -3.67 -28.80
CA GLU A 73 -100.39 -2.86 -27.99
C GLU A 73 -99.64 -1.88 -27.07
N ARG A 74 -98.48 -2.29 -26.54
CA ARG A 74 -97.66 -1.51 -25.62
C ARG A 74 -96.50 -0.75 -26.26
N GLY A 75 -96.32 -0.86 -27.59
CA GLY A 75 -95.24 -0.19 -28.32
C GLY A 75 -93.84 -0.74 -28.02
N LEU A 76 -93.75 -2.05 -27.80
CA LEU A 76 -92.52 -2.78 -27.49
C LEU A 76 -92.14 -3.74 -28.62
N TYR A 77 -90.87 -4.10 -28.68
CA TYR A 77 -90.38 -5.19 -29.51
C TYR A 77 -90.22 -6.46 -28.66
N PRO A 78 -90.57 -7.66 -29.17
CA PRO A 78 -90.36 -8.92 -28.46
C PRO A 78 -88.91 -9.10 -27.95
N GLU A 79 -87.93 -8.66 -28.74
CA GLU A 79 -86.50 -8.73 -28.41
C GLU A 79 -86.14 -7.89 -27.18
N GLN A 80 -86.84 -6.77 -26.94
CA GLN A 80 -86.62 -5.93 -25.76
C GLN A 80 -87.09 -6.65 -24.49
N VAL A 81 -88.24 -7.33 -24.57
CA VAL A 81 -88.79 -8.11 -23.45
C VAL A 81 -87.89 -9.30 -23.14
N GLU A 82 -87.36 -9.98 -24.16
CA GLU A 82 -86.37 -11.05 -23.96
C GLU A 82 -85.06 -10.54 -23.34
N THR A 83 -84.53 -9.40 -23.83
CA THR A 83 -83.33 -8.80 -23.25
C THR A 83 -83.52 -8.46 -21.77
N TRP A 84 -84.69 -7.96 -21.38
CA TRP A 84 -85.00 -7.68 -19.98
C TRP A 84 -85.22 -8.96 -19.17
N ARG A 85 -85.79 -10.00 -19.75
CA ARG A 85 -85.92 -11.33 -19.13
C ARG A 85 -84.54 -11.90 -18.80
N ASP A 86 -83.63 -11.86 -19.76
CA ASP A 86 -82.27 -12.37 -19.60
C ASP A 86 -81.48 -11.55 -18.58
N ALA A 87 -81.61 -10.22 -18.59
CA ALA A 87 -80.99 -9.36 -17.58
C ALA A 87 -81.51 -9.65 -16.16
N CYS A 88 -82.80 -9.95 -16.00
CA CYS A 88 -83.37 -10.32 -14.70
C CYS A 88 -82.88 -11.70 -14.23
N MET A 89 -82.70 -12.65 -15.15
CA MET A 89 -82.17 -13.98 -14.83
C MET A 89 -80.69 -13.92 -14.42
N ASN A 90 -79.89 -13.04 -15.04
CA ASN A 90 -78.44 -12.99 -14.86
C ASN A 90 -77.97 -11.96 -13.80
N ALA A 91 -78.85 -11.10 -13.29
CA ALA A 91 -78.49 -10.04 -12.32
C ALA A 91 -77.80 -10.55 -11.03
N ASN A 92 -78.13 -11.77 -10.60
CA ASN A 92 -77.51 -12.39 -9.42
C ASN A 92 -76.10 -12.93 -9.69
N GLU A 93 -75.76 -13.27 -10.93
CA GLU A 93 -74.44 -13.78 -11.31
C GLU A 93 -73.40 -12.66 -11.38
N ASP A 94 -73.77 -11.51 -11.97
CA ASP A 94 -72.88 -10.35 -12.12
C ASP A 94 -72.53 -9.67 -10.78
N ALA A 95 -73.49 -9.56 -9.86
CA ALA A 95 -73.25 -8.97 -8.54
C ALA A 95 -72.31 -9.83 -7.68
N ALA A 96 -72.45 -11.16 -7.75
CA ALA A 96 -71.57 -12.09 -7.04
C ALA A 96 -70.15 -12.09 -7.62
N ALA A 97 -70.01 -12.01 -8.95
CA ALA A 97 -68.72 -11.91 -9.63
C ALA A 97 -67.98 -10.61 -9.26
N GLN A 98 -68.66 -9.47 -9.28
CA GLN A 98 -68.08 -8.17 -8.91
C GLN A 98 -67.65 -8.12 -7.43
N ALA A 99 -68.48 -8.60 -6.51
CA ALA A 99 -68.13 -8.66 -5.09
C ALA A 99 -66.91 -9.56 -4.80
N LYS A 100 -66.81 -10.69 -5.51
CA LYS A 100 -65.65 -11.60 -5.44
C LYS A 100 -64.38 -10.92 -5.94
N GLN A 101 -64.45 -10.18 -7.03
CA GLN A 101 -63.32 -9.44 -7.59
C GLN A 101 -62.82 -8.35 -6.66
N LEU A 102 -63.73 -7.55 -6.07
CA LEU A 102 -63.39 -6.50 -5.10
C LEU A 102 -62.74 -7.07 -3.82
N ARG A 103 -63.20 -8.23 -3.36
CA ARG A 103 -62.60 -8.90 -2.19
C ARG A 103 -61.18 -9.41 -2.50
N GLN A 104 -60.95 -9.89 -3.73
CA GLN A 104 -59.62 -10.34 -4.16
C GLN A 104 -58.64 -9.17 -4.30
N THR A 105 -59.05 -8.03 -4.89
CA THR A 105 -58.20 -6.84 -5.01
C THR A 105 -57.82 -6.29 -3.63
N ARG A 106 -58.79 -6.13 -2.73
CA ARG A 106 -58.54 -5.68 -1.34
C ARG A 106 -57.55 -6.58 -0.59
N LYS A 107 -57.66 -7.91 -0.77
CA LYS A 107 -56.73 -8.88 -0.16
C LYS A 107 -55.33 -8.77 -0.76
N ALA A 108 -55.21 -8.52 -2.07
CA ALA A 108 -53.92 -8.29 -2.73
C ALA A 108 -53.25 -6.98 -2.26
N GLU A 109 -54.02 -5.90 -2.12
CA GLU A 109 -53.54 -4.62 -1.60
C GLU A 109 -53.06 -4.72 -0.14
N GLN A 110 -53.82 -5.39 0.74
CA GLN A 110 -53.39 -5.63 2.11
C GLN A 110 -52.08 -6.42 2.21
N LYS A 111 -51.90 -7.43 1.34
CA LYS A 111 -50.64 -8.17 1.24
C LYS A 111 -49.49 -7.26 0.77
N ARG A 112 -49.76 -6.35 -0.18
CA ARG A 112 -48.78 -5.39 -0.69
C ARG A 112 -48.37 -4.38 0.38
N LEU A 113 -49.32 -3.83 1.13
CA LEU A 113 -49.04 -2.91 2.25
C LEU A 113 -48.16 -3.58 3.31
N ARG A 114 -48.52 -4.79 3.76
CA ARG A 114 -47.70 -5.54 4.73
C ARG A 114 -46.29 -5.82 4.21
N LYS A 115 -46.13 -6.07 2.90
CA LYS A 115 -44.81 -6.27 2.27
C LYS A 115 -44.01 -4.96 2.29
N LEU A 116 -44.64 -3.84 1.93
CA LEU A 116 -44.01 -2.51 1.94
C LEU A 116 -43.61 -2.07 3.35
N GLU A 117 -44.45 -2.29 4.35
CA GLU A 117 -44.13 -1.98 5.77
C GLU A 117 -42.90 -2.75 6.26
N ARG A 118 -42.80 -4.05 5.93
CA ARG A 118 -41.62 -4.86 6.26
C ARG A 118 -40.37 -4.37 5.54
N GLU A 119 -40.50 -3.96 4.28
CA GLU A 119 -39.39 -3.42 3.51
C GLU A 119 -38.92 -2.08 4.07
N LEU A 120 -39.85 -1.20 4.45
CA LEU A 120 -39.58 0.08 5.08
C LEU A 120 -38.87 -0.11 6.41
N HIS A 121 -39.38 -0.98 7.29
CA HIS A 121 -38.71 -1.30 8.55
C HIS A 121 -37.29 -1.87 8.37
N ARG A 122 -37.08 -2.70 7.33
CA ARG A 122 -35.75 -3.22 6.98
C ARG A 122 -34.82 -2.10 6.51
N LYS A 123 -35.32 -1.16 5.70
CA LYS A 123 -34.56 0.00 5.22
C LYS A 123 -34.22 0.97 6.35
N ASP A 124 -35.16 1.28 7.22
CA ASP A 124 -34.93 2.15 8.39
C ASP A 124 -33.86 1.56 9.32
N LYS A 125 -33.91 0.26 9.58
CA LYS A 125 -32.88 -0.43 10.38
C LYS A 125 -31.50 -0.39 9.71
N ALA A 126 -31.45 -0.53 8.39
CA ALA A 126 -30.20 -0.43 7.64
C ALA A 126 -29.65 1.01 7.65
N LEU A 127 -30.52 2.02 7.54
CA LEU A 127 -30.17 3.44 7.63
C LEU A 127 -29.66 3.82 9.03
N ALA A 128 -30.30 3.32 10.09
CA ALA A 128 -29.83 3.52 11.46
C ALA A 128 -28.43 2.92 11.66
N GLU A 129 -28.19 1.69 11.17
CA GLU A 129 -26.87 1.06 11.24
C GLU A 129 -25.81 1.86 10.47
N THR A 130 -26.11 2.34 9.26
CA THR A 130 -25.14 3.14 8.48
C THR A 130 -24.88 4.50 9.12
N ALA A 131 -25.90 5.18 9.64
CA ALA A 131 -25.75 6.45 10.34
C ALA A 131 -24.90 6.31 11.61
N ALA A 132 -25.16 5.28 12.43
CA ALA A 132 -24.39 4.99 13.63
C ALA A 132 -22.92 4.67 13.32
N LEU A 133 -22.66 3.86 12.28
CA LEU A 133 -21.28 3.53 11.87
C LEU A 133 -20.54 4.74 11.29
N LEU A 134 -21.23 5.62 10.56
CA LEU A 134 -20.64 6.84 10.01
C LEU A 134 -20.29 7.85 11.11
N ALA A 135 -21.19 8.03 12.09
CA ALA A 135 -20.91 8.85 13.27
C ALA A 135 -19.73 8.29 14.08
N LEU A 136 -19.67 6.97 14.28
CA LEU A 136 -18.56 6.29 14.93
C LEU A 136 -17.24 6.50 14.15
N SER A 137 -17.26 6.36 12.83
CA SER A 137 -16.08 6.54 11.98
C SER A 137 -15.52 7.96 12.09
N LYS A 138 -16.39 8.99 12.05
CA LYS A 138 -15.97 10.39 12.20
C LYS A 138 -15.34 10.65 13.58
N LYS A 139 -15.94 10.12 14.65
CA LYS A 139 -15.38 10.23 16.01
C LYS A 139 -14.03 9.50 16.12
N ALA A 140 -13.90 8.34 15.49
CA ALA A 140 -12.67 7.57 15.49
C ALA A 140 -11.54 8.31 14.74
N GLU A 141 -11.85 8.90 13.59
CA GLU A 141 -10.91 9.69 12.79
C GLU A 141 -10.44 10.95 13.52
N ALA A 142 -11.35 11.67 14.18
CA ALA A 142 -11.01 12.86 14.96
C ALA A 142 -10.07 12.59 16.14
N ILE A 143 -10.16 11.40 16.77
CA ILE A 143 -9.38 11.07 17.97
C ILE A 143 -8.06 10.37 17.62
N TRP A 144 -8.06 9.44 16.65
CA TRP A 144 -6.91 8.57 16.38
C TRP A 144 -6.33 8.69 14.96
N GLY A 145 -6.95 9.45 14.04
CA GLY A 145 -6.49 9.62 12.67
C GLY A 145 -6.40 8.29 11.87
N ASP A 146 -5.41 8.22 10.97
CA ASP A 146 -5.18 7.05 10.10
C ASP A 146 -4.43 5.90 10.78
N GLN A 147 -3.74 6.15 11.90
CA GLN A 147 -2.95 5.11 12.58
C GLN A 147 -3.76 4.34 13.62
N ARG A 148 -4.64 3.45 13.13
CA ARG A 148 -5.58 2.69 13.97
C ARG A 148 -5.07 1.33 14.47
N ARG A 149 -3.97 0.80 13.94
CA ARG A 149 -3.49 -0.57 14.21
C ARG A 149 -2.08 -0.59 14.83
N GLY A 150 -1.86 -1.49 15.79
CA GLY A 150 -0.52 -1.78 16.34
C GLY A 150 -0.06 -0.91 17.52
N ARG A 151 -0.78 0.16 17.86
CA ARG A 151 -0.42 1.04 18.99
C ARG A 151 -0.70 0.39 20.34
N LEU A 152 0.13 0.70 21.33
CA LEU A 152 -0.20 0.49 22.74
C LEU A 152 -1.42 1.35 23.07
N THR A 153 -2.53 0.71 23.46
CA THR A 153 -3.77 1.43 23.81
C THR A 153 -3.79 1.60 25.32
N SER A 154 -3.62 2.85 25.76
CA SER A 154 -3.68 3.22 27.17
C SER A 154 -5.04 2.84 27.76
N LEU A 155 -5.13 2.73 29.10
CA LEU A 155 -6.39 2.46 29.77
C LEU A 155 -7.48 3.50 29.43
N PRO A 156 -7.20 4.83 29.43
CA PRO A 156 -8.16 5.84 28.98
C PRO A 156 -8.61 5.67 27.52
N ASP A 157 -7.70 5.32 26.62
CA ASP A 157 -8.04 5.08 25.21
C ASP A 157 -8.95 3.84 25.07
N ARG A 158 -8.68 2.78 25.84
CA ARG A 158 -9.53 1.59 25.84
C ARG A 158 -10.93 1.90 26.34
N GLN A 159 -11.06 2.69 27.41
CA GLN A 159 -12.35 3.13 27.94
C GLN A 159 -13.12 3.91 26.87
N ARG A 160 -12.49 4.90 26.24
CA ARG A 160 -13.10 5.67 25.14
C ARG A 160 -13.54 4.80 23.97
N ILE A 161 -12.70 3.85 23.54
CA ILE A 161 -13.06 2.92 22.45
C ILE A 161 -14.29 2.08 22.84
N VAL A 162 -14.33 1.55 24.06
CA VAL A 162 -15.46 0.75 24.54
C VAL A 162 -16.73 1.59 24.60
N THR A 163 -16.68 2.80 25.16
CA THR A 163 -17.83 3.73 25.22
C THR A 163 -18.35 4.04 23.82
N LEU A 164 -17.48 4.34 22.86
CA LEU A 164 -17.89 4.65 21.48
C LEU A 164 -18.53 3.44 20.78
N VAL A 165 -18.02 2.22 21.02
CA VAL A 165 -18.64 0.99 20.49
C VAL A 165 -20.02 0.76 21.12
N GLN A 166 -20.17 0.99 22.42
CA GLN A 166 -21.45 0.87 23.13
C GLN A 166 -22.47 1.91 22.66
N ASP A 167 -22.04 3.17 22.47
CA ASP A 167 -22.87 4.23 21.92
C ASP A 167 -23.37 3.88 20.51
N ALA A 168 -22.46 3.43 19.62
CA ALA A 168 -22.85 3.02 18.27
C ALA A 168 -23.82 1.82 18.28
N GLN A 169 -23.66 0.90 19.22
CA GLN A 169 -24.57 -0.24 19.39
C GLN A 169 -25.95 0.20 19.88
N ARG A 170 -26.03 1.17 20.80
CA ARG A 170 -27.28 1.81 21.23
C ARG A 170 -27.97 2.52 20.07
N ASP A 171 -27.20 3.14 19.18
CA ASP A 171 -27.71 3.85 17.99
C ASP A 171 -28.09 2.89 16.83
N GLY A 172 -27.99 1.57 17.05
CA GLY A 172 -28.50 0.55 16.11
C GLY A 172 -27.43 -0.19 15.30
N ALA A 173 -26.13 0.09 15.50
CA ALA A 173 -25.06 -0.64 14.83
C ALA A 173 -24.85 -2.04 15.42
N ARG A 174 -24.52 -3.01 14.58
CA ARG A 174 -24.06 -4.33 15.06
C ARG A 174 -22.68 -4.21 15.69
N LEU A 175 -22.49 -4.86 16.85
CA LEU A 175 -21.22 -4.88 17.58
C LEU A 175 -20.01 -5.22 16.69
N ALA A 176 -20.14 -6.23 15.83
CA ALA A 176 -19.07 -6.63 14.92
C ALA A 176 -18.63 -5.51 13.96
N LYS A 177 -19.59 -4.76 13.39
CA LYS A 177 -19.30 -3.64 12.50
C LYS A 177 -18.73 -2.44 13.27
N ALA A 178 -19.26 -2.16 14.45
CA ALA A 178 -18.74 -1.10 15.32
C ALA A 178 -17.27 -1.38 15.73
N CYS A 179 -16.97 -2.63 16.12
CA CYS A 179 -15.60 -3.06 16.41
C CYS A 179 -14.67 -2.92 15.20
N GLN A 180 -15.16 -3.28 14.00
CA GLN A 180 -14.41 -3.16 12.76
C GLN A 180 -14.05 -1.71 12.43
N VAL A 181 -14.98 -0.76 12.58
CA VAL A 181 -14.73 0.68 12.40
C VAL A 181 -13.65 1.17 13.36
N MET A 182 -13.65 0.66 14.59
CA MET A 182 -12.65 0.96 15.62
C MET A 182 -11.34 0.20 15.48
N GLY A 183 -11.16 -0.62 14.44
CA GLY A 183 -9.93 -1.37 14.18
C GLY A 183 -9.64 -2.51 15.17
N ILE A 184 -10.65 -2.97 15.92
CA ILE A 184 -10.54 -4.06 16.90
C ILE A 184 -11.43 -5.25 16.53
N ASN A 185 -11.01 -6.45 16.94
CA ASN A 185 -11.84 -7.64 16.82
C ASN A 185 -12.81 -7.75 18.02
N VAL A 186 -14.02 -8.29 17.80
CA VAL A 186 -15.01 -8.59 18.84
C VAL A 186 -14.42 -9.37 20.03
N ARG A 187 -13.53 -10.34 19.78
CA ARG A 187 -12.82 -11.07 20.86
C ARG A 187 -11.93 -10.15 21.70
N THR A 188 -11.32 -9.14 21.07
CA THR A 188 -10.52 -8.12 21.77
C THR A 188 -11.41 -7.17 22.56
N TYR A 189 -12.59 -6.84 22.05
CA TYR A 189 -13.59 -6.06 22.78
C TYR A 189 -14.01 -6.79 24.07
N TYR A 190 -14.44 -8.05 23.99
CA TYR A 190 -14.79 -8.84 25.19
C TYR A 190 -13.61 -9.03 26.15
N ARG A 191 -12.38 -9.23 25.63
CA ARG A 191 -11.19 -9.29 26.48
C ARG A 191 -10.92 -7.98 27.22
N ARG A 192 -11.23 -6.83 26.60
CA ARG A 192 -11.09 -5.52 27.24
C ARG A 192 -12.19 -5.27 28.26
N VAL A 193 -13.42 -5.70 27.98
CA VAL A 193 -14.60 -5.58 28.83
C VAL A 193 -14.83 -6.91 29.55
N ALA A 194 -13.95 -7.24 30.48
CA ALA A 194 -14.10 -8.42 31.32
C ALA A 194 -14.83 -8.00 32.61
N GLU A 195 -15.86 -8.75 33.04
CA GLU A 195 -16.59 -8.50 34.29
C GLU A 195 -17.25 -7.11 34.40
N GLY A 196 -17.51 -6.45 33.27
CA GLY A 196 -18.11 -5.11 33.23
C GLY A 196 -17.11 -3.96 33.37
N GLU A 197 -15.84 -4.25 33.60
CA GLU A 197 -14.77 -3.26 33.70
C GLU A 197 -13.81 -3.28 32.51
N VAL A 198 -13.26 -2.12 32.17
CA VAL A 198 -12.26 -2.00 31.10
C VAL A 198 -10.87 -2.27 31.68
N THR A 199 -10.25 -3.38 31.27
CA THR A 199 -8.94 -3.79 31.78
C THR A 199 -7.76 -3.09 31.08
N ALA A 200 -6.70 -2.84 31.85
CA ALA A 200 -5.43 -2.27 31.34
C ALA A 200 -4.69 -3.24 30.39
N ASP A 201 -3.74 -2.70 29.62
CA ASP A 201 -2.87 -3.54 28.78
C ASP A 201 -1.86 -4.27 29.66
N ARG A 202 -1.93 -5.60 29.71
CA ARG A 202 -0.99 -6.44 30.47
C ARG A 202 0.30 -6.76 29.72
N ARG A 203 0.49 -6.23 28.50
CA ARG A 203 1.75 -6.40 27.74
C ARG A 203 3.02 -5.87 28.46
N PRO A 204 2.96 -4.82 29.29
CA PRO A 204 4.06 -4.39 30.14
C PRO A 204 4.36 -5.36 31.29
N ASP A 205 3.32 -5.98 31.86
CA ASP A 205 3.43 -6.89 33.02
C ASP A 205 3.68 -8.35 32.62
N ALA A 206 3.83 -8.62 31.32
CA ALA A 206 4.08 -9.96 30.82
C ALA A 206 5.52 -10.35 31.16
N ASP A 207 5.67 -11.37 32.01
CA ASP A 207 6.96 -11.99 32.26
C ASP A 207 7.47 -12.63 30.95
N ARG A 208 8.62 -12.14 30.47
CA ARG A 208 9.23 -12.61 29.23
C ARG A 208 10.50 -13.34 29.61
N PRO A 209 10.58 -14.68 29.41
CA PRO A 209 11.78 -15.42 29.71
C PRO A 209 12.96 -14.85 28.92
N GLU A 210 14.16 -14.89 29.51
CA GLU A 210 15.34 -14.37 28.84
C GLU A 210 15.58 -15.11 27.52
N PRO A 211 15.89 -14.39 26.43
CA PRO A 211 16.15 -15.04 25.15
C PRO A 211 17.36 -15.98 25.24
N ALA A 212 17.22 -17.20 24.70
CA ALA A 212 18.30 -18.20 24.70
C ALA A 212 19.58 -17.75 23.98
N ASN A 213 19.49 -16.74 23.10
CA ASN A 213 20.61 -16.18 22.34
C ASN A 213 21.27 -14.96 23.03
N LYS A 214 20.89 -14.65 24.27
CA LYS A 214 21.47 -13.54 25.04
C LYS A 214 22.92 -13.88 25.42
N LEU A 215 23.83 -12.90 25.27
CA LEU A 215 25.22 -13.06 25.72
C LEU A 215 25.31 -12.99 27.23
N SER A 216 26.22 -13.78 27.79
CA SER A 216 26.55 -13.70 29.21
C SER A 216 27.26 -12.36 29.51
N PRO A 217 27.23 -11.89 30.78
CA PRO A 217 27.99 -10.72 31.20
C PRO A 217 29.49 -10.83 30.85
N GLU A 218 30.09 -12.01 31.04
CA GLU A 218 31.51 -12.26 30.77
C GLU A 218 31.84 -12.14 29.28
N GLU A 219 30.96 -12.63 28.40
CA GLU A 219 31.12 -12.49 26.95
C GLU A 219 31.03 -11.02 26.51
N ARG A 220 30.15 -10.24 27.14
CA ARG A 220 30.01 -8.80 26.85
C ARG A 220 31.25 -8.03 27.29
N ASP A 221 31.78 -8.32 28.47
CA ASP A 221 33.02 -7.72 28.96
C ASP A 221 34.20 -8.10 28.08
N ALA A 222 34.29 -9.35 27.61
CA ALA A 222 35.33 -9.77 26.67
C ALA A 222 35.28 -8.99 25.34
N ILE A 223 34.08 -8.67 24.84
CA ILE A 223 33.91 -7.83 23.64
C ILE A 223 34.43 -6.41 23.90
N VAL A 224 34.06 -5.81 25.03
CA VAL A 224 34.46 -4.43 25.38
C VAL A 224 35.97 -4.34 25.61
N VAL A 225 36.56 -5.30 26.32
CA VAL A 225 38.01 -5.40 26.51
C VAL A 225 38.73 -5.50 25.16
N LEU A 226 38.23 -6.35 24.26
CA LEU A 226 38.81 -6.48 22.93
C LEU A 226 38.73 -5.17 22.13
N CYS A 227 37.55 -4.54 22.08
CA CYS A 227 37.37 -3.30 21.33
C CYS A 227 38.24 -2.14 21.84
N ASN A 228 38.55 -2.12 23.14
CA ASN A 228 39.38 -1.09 23.76
C ASN A 228 40.88 -1.44 23.83
N ALA A 229 41.28 -2.62 23.36
CA ALA A 229 42.69 -3.00 23.29
C ALA A 229 43.49 -2.01 22.43
N PRO A 230 44.78 -1.74 22.74
CA PRO A 230 45.60 -0.79 21.98
C PRO A 230 45.65 -1.05 20.46
N GLU A 231 45.60 -2.32 20.06
CA GLU A 231 45.57 -2.73 18.64
C GLU A 231 44.25 -2.35 17.91
N TYR A 232 43.13 -2.27 18.64
CA TYR A 232 41.80 -2.04 18.08
C TYR A 232 41.16 -0.70 18.46
N ARG A 233 41.80 0.10 19.33
CA ARG A 233 41.27 1.36 19.86
C ARG A 233 40.70 2.32 18.80
N SER A 234 41.24 2.29 17.58
CA SER A 234 40.85 3.15 16.45
C SER A 234 40.19 2.38 15.29
N ARG A 235 39.83 1.10 15.49
CA ARG A 235 39.31 0.20 14.44
C ARG A 235 37.80 -0.03 14.65
N PRO A 236 37.00 -0.08 13.57
CA PRO A 236 35.57 -0.37 13.68
C PRO A 236 35.32 -1.85 14.03
N PRO A 237 34.21 -2.22 14.69
CA PRO A 237 33.87 -3.60 15.02
C PRO A 237 33.97 -4.58 13.85
N ALA A 238 33.60 -4.14 12.65
CA ALA A 238 33.69 -4.95 11.45
C ALA A 238 35.13 -5.35 11.07
N PHE A 239 36.10 -4.46 11.31
CA PHE A 239 37.54 -4.77 11.19
C PHE A 239 37.95 -5.80 12.24
N ILE A 240 37.53 -5.59 13.49
CA ILE A 240 37.89 -6.45 14.62
C ILE A 240 37.40 -7.88 14.39
N VAL A 241 36.14 -8.05 13.96
CA VAL A 241 35.57 -9.37 13.64
C VAL A 241 36.38 -10.06 12.54
N ALA A 242 36.77 -9.35 11.48
CA ALA A 242 37.55 -9.92 10.39
C ALA A 242 38.97 -10.31 10.82
N ASP A 243 39.61 -9.47 11.64
CA ASP A 243 40.95 -9.73 12.17
C ASP A 243 40.96 -10.92 13.15
N GLN A 244 39.96 -11.00 14.03
CA GLN A 244 39.79 -12.14 14.93
C GLN A 244 39.50 -13.43 14.17
N ALA A 245 38.70 -13.35 13.10
CA ALA A 245 38.44 -14.51 12.25
C ALA A 245 39.72 -15.02 11.56
N ASP A 246 40.60 -14.13 11.11
CA ASP A 246 41.93 -14.54 10.58
C ASP A 246 42.79 -15.21 11.66
N LYS A 247 42.66 -14.77 12.91
CA LYS A 247 43.30 -15.37 14.09
C LYS A 247 42.58 -16.63 14.61
N GLY A 248 41.56 -17.13 13.91
CA GLY A 248 40.82 -18.34 14.30
C GLY A 248 39.79 -18.16 15.43
N ARG A 249 39.49 -16.91 15.83
CA ARG A 249 38.63 -16.59 16.97
C ARG A 249 37.33 -15.90 16.53
N TYR A 250 36.23 -16.22 17.21
CA TYR A 250 34.94 -15.56 17.03
C TYR A 250 34.26 -15.33 18.37
N LEU A 251 34.01 -14.06 18.69
CA LEU A 251 33.29 -13.64 19.91
C LEU A 251 31.83 -13.32 19.62
N ALA A 252 31.58 -12.50 18.59
CA ALA A 252 30.24 -12.02 18.26
C ALA A 252 30.16 -11.50 16.83
N SER A 253 28.94 -11.34 16.34
CA SER A 253 28.67 -10.67 15.05
C SER A 253 28.94 -9.16 15.13
N GLU A 254 29.12 -8.53 13.97
CA GLU A 254 29.29 -7.07 13.85
C GLU A 254 28.15 -6.29 14.53
N SER A 255 26.89 -6.70 14.31
CA SER A 255 25.71 -6.07 14.91
C SER A 255 25.66 -6.25 16.42
N THR A 256 26.04 -7.43 16.91
CA THR A 256 26.13 -7.71 18.35
C THR A 256 27.22 -6.86 19.00
N MET A 257 28.40 -6.74 18.38
CA MET A 257 29.46 -5.87 18.90
C MET A 257 29.01 -4.41 18.98
N TYR A 258 28.35 -3.88 17.93
CA TYR A 258 27.79 -2.52 17.99
C TYR A 258 26.74 -2.36 19.10
N ARG A 259 25.85 -3.35 19.29
CA ARG A 259 24.85 -3.33 20.36
C ARG A 259 25.51 -3.29 21.74
N VAL A 260 26.53 -4.12 21.97
CA VAL A 260 27.28 -4.11 23.23
C VAL A 260 27.99 -2.77 23.44
N LEU A 261 28.67 -2.24 22.42
CA LEU A 261 29.30 -0.91 22.53
C LEU A 261 28.30 0.22 22.78
N HIS A 262 27.08 0.12 22.25
CA HIS A 262 26.01 1.08 22.54
C HIS A 262 25.59 1.04 24.01
N GLU A 263 25.42 -0.15 24.56
CA GLU A 263 25.03 -0.35 25.98
C GLU A 263 26.09 0.18 26.95
N TYR A 264 27.37 0.18 26.55
CA TYR A 264 28.48 0.73 27.33
C TYR A 264 28.80 2.20 26.97
N ASP A 265 27.95 2.87 26.19
CA ASP A 265 28.10 4.27 25.74
C ASP A 265 29.43 4.55 25.02
N GLN A 266 29.86 3.62 24.15
CA GLN A 266 31.10 3.72 23.36
C GLN A 266 30.85 3.90 21.86
N GLN A 267 29.59 4.04 21.44
CA GLN A 267 29.19 4.18 20.04
C GLN A 267 28.95 5.65 19.65
N HIS A 268 29.99 6.47 19.75
CA HIS A 268 29.94 7.87 19.31
C HIS A 268 30.60 8.08 17.94
N HIS A 269 30.24 9.19 17.28
CA HIS A 269 30.90 9.61 16.05
C HIS A 269 32.38 9.89 16.33
N ARG A 270 33.26 9.24 15.58
CA ARG A 270 34.71 9.40 15.69
C ARG A 270 35.25 10.07 14.43
N GLY A 271 35.87 11.24 14.59
CA GLY A 271 36.54 11.96 13.51
C GLY A 271 35.66 12.95 12.76
N ARG A 272 36.17 13.45 11.63
CA ARG A 272 35.54 14.52 10.82
C ARG A 272 34.71 13.99 9.66
N GLN A 273 34.41 12.69 9.63
CA GLN A 273 33.89 12.02 8.45
C GLN A 273 32.44 12.46 8.15
N GLN A 274 32.23 13.13 7.01
CA GLN A 274 30.90 13.49 6.55
C GLN A 274 30.01 12.26 6.27
N ALA A 275 28.71 12.42 6.50
CA ALA A 275 27.69 11.41 6.24
C ALA A 275 27.70 10.94 4.77
N PRO A 276 27.47 9.64 4.51
CA PRO A 276 27.47 9.10 3.16
C PRO A 276 26.33 9.69 2.31
N GLN A 277 26.67 10.32 1.20
CA GLN A 277 25.70 10.78 0.20
C GLN A 277 25.46 9.69 -0.85
N ARG A 278 24.19 9.45 -1.21
CA ARG A 278 23.83 8.54 -2.30
C ARG A 278 24.16 9.19 -3.65
N LYS A 279 25.11 8.63 -4.38
CA LYS A 279 25.45 9.03 -5.75
C LYS A 279 24.74 8.11 -6.76
N ARG A 280 24.38 8.67 -7.93
CA ARG A 280 23.78 7.91 -9.07
C ARG A 280 24.90 7.20 -9.84
N PRO A 281 24.70 5.97 -10.35
CA PRO A 281 25.72 5.25 -11.08
C PRO A 281 25.86 5.76 -12.53
N PRO A 282 27.09 6.08 -12.98
CA PRO A 282 27.45 6.24 -14.39
C PRO A 282 28.12 4.97 -14.97
N THR A 283 28.53 5.01 -16.25
CA THR A 283 28.88 3.86 -17.13
C THR A 283 30.40 3.59 -17.33
N THR A 284 30.76 2.32 -17.58
CA THR A 284 31.93 1.79 -18.35
C THR A 284 33.23 1.35 -17.60
N HIS A 285 33.95 0.41 -18.25
CA HIS A 285 35.17 -0.35 -17.93
C HIS A 285 35.09 -1.31 -16.73
N GLN A 286 35.58 -2.54 -16.95
CA GLN A 286 35.56 -3.63 -15.99
C GLN A 286 36.95 -4.25 -15.81
N ALA A 287 37.25 -4.64 -14.59
CA ALA A 287 38.49 -5.32 -14.22
C ALA A 287 38.17 -6.71 -13.65
N THR A 288 38.71 -7.75 -14.28
CA THR A 288 38.56 -9.16 -13.87
C THR A 288 39.77 -9.68 -13.07
N ALA A 289 40.87 -8.92 -13.06
CA ALA A 289 42.13 -9.27 -12.42
C ALA A 289 42.90 -7.99 -12.03
N PRO A 290 43.91 -8.10 -11.15
CA PRO A 290 44.84 -7.01 -10.87
C PRO A 290 45.55 -6.55 -12.14
N ASN A 291 45.90 -5.27 -12.19
CA ASN A 291 46.65 -4.63 -13.28
C ASN A 291 45.96 -4.71 -14.66
N ARG A 292 44.62 -4.65 -14.65
CA ARG A 292 43.80 -4.51 -15.87
C ARG A 292 43.22 -3.12 -16.04
N LEU A 293 42.91 -2.46 -14.93
CA LEU A 293 42.33 -1.14 -14.90
C LEU A 293 42.88 -0.39 -13.70
N TRP A 294 43.65 0.64 -13.99
CA TRP A 294 44.11 1.60 -13.01
C TRP A 294 43.25 2.86 -13.11
N CYS A 295 43.06 3.50 -11.98
CA CYS A 295 42.54 4.86 -11.90
C CYS A 295 43.60 5.72 -11.23
N TRP A 296 43.72 6.97 -11.66
CA TRP A 296 44.65 7.88 -11.03
C TRP A 296 44.08 9.29 -10.95
N ASP A 297 44.60 10.04 -10.00
CA ASP A 297 44.17 11.41 -9.73
C ASP A 297 45.25 12.19 -8.96
N ILE A 298 45.09 13.50 -8.90
CA ILE A 298 46.00 14.41 -8.21
C ILE A 298 45.23 15.10 -7.08
N SER A 299 45.80 15.10 -5.87
CA SER A 299 45.23 15.80 -4.72
C SER A 299 46.23 16.76 -4.12
N TRP A 300 45.72 17.89 -3.64
CA TRP A 300 46.55 18.88 -2.94
C TRP A 300 46.78 18.46 -1.50
N LEU A 301 48.04 18.56 -1.08
CA LEU A 301 48.50 18.44 0.29
C LEU A 301 48.89 19.84 0.80
N PRO A 302 48.60 20.18 2.06
CA PRO A 302 48.92 21.50 2.60
C PRO A 302 50.45 21.69 2.69
N GLY A 303 50.95 22.77 2.10
CA GLY A 303 52.37 23.14 2.15
C GLY A 303 52.77 23.82 3.47
N PRO A 304 54.02 24.31 3.57
CA PRO A 304 54.57 24.89 4.80
C PRO A 304 53.90 26.20 5.21
N ALA A 305 53.28 26.91 4.26
CA ALA A 305 52.57 28.15 4.50
C ALA A 305 51.16 28.11 3.92
N ARG A 306 50.25 28.88 4.52
CA ARG A 306 48.87 28.95 4.08
C ARG A 306 48.78 29.45 2.64
N GLY A 307 48.16 28.66 1.76
CA GLY A 307 48.07 28.96 0.33
C GLY A 307 49.19 28.36 -0.53
N THR A 308 50.18 27.69 0.08
CA THR A 308 51.15 26.83 -0.62
C THR A 308 50.68 25.38 -0.57
N TRP A 309 50.97 24.62 -1.62
CA TRP A 309 50.47 23.26 -1.79
C TRP A 309 51.56 22.36 -2.37
N TRP A 310 51.57 21.11 -1.93
CA TRP A 310 52.25 20.01 -2.61
C TRP A 310 51.22 19.19 -3.39
N TYR A 311 51.63 18.58 -4.49
CA TYR A 311 50.75 17.84 -5.38
C TYR A 311 51.03 16.34 -5.24
N LEU A 312 50.08 15.62 -4.62
CA LEU A 312 50.12 14.16 -4.52
C LEU A 312 49.49 13.55 -5.76
N TYR A 313 50.30 12.86 -6.54
CA TYR A 313 49.85 12.03 -7.64
C TYR A 313 49.67 10.60 -7.13
N LEU A 314 48.52 9.98 -7.39
CA LEU A 314 48.23 8.65 -6.89
C LEU A 314 47.58 7.77 -7.97
N ILE A 315 48.14 6.58 -8.19
CA ILE A 315 47.62 5.55 -9.09
C ILE A 315 47.16 4.37 -8.25
N MET A 316 45.93 3.93 -8.47
CA MET A 316 45.29 2.81 -7.79
C MET A 316 44.79 1.76 -8.78
N ASP A 317 45.04 0.49 -8.46
CA ASP A 317 44.41 -0.63 -9.14
C ASP A 317 42.94 -0.78 -8.71
N VAL A 318 42.01 -0.71 -9.67
CA VAL A 318 40.56 -0.69 -9.42
C VAL A 318 40.07 -2.02 -8.84
N PHE A 319 40.65 -3.14 -9.27
CA PHE A 319 40.25 -4.49 -8.87
C PHE A 319 40.60 -4.80 -7.41
N SER A 320 41.84 -4.53 -7.04
CA SER A 320 42.40 -4.84 -5.71
C SER A 320 42.36 -3.66 -4.74
N ARG A 321 42.06 -2.46 -5.21
CA ARG A 321 42.18 -1.18 -4.48
C ARG A 321 43.61 -0.85 -4.06
N LYS A 322 44.63 -1.58 -4.51
CA LYS A 322 46.03 -1.35 -4.14
C LYS A 322 46.51 -0.04 -4.74
N ILE A 323 47.20 0.78 -3.96
CA ILE A 323 47.94 1.93 -4.48
C ILE A 323 49.20 1.38 -5.16
N VAL A 324 49.25 1.47 -6.48
CA VAL A 324 50.30 0.92 -7.34
C VAL A 324 51.32 1.97 -7.78
N GLY A 325 50.98 3.27 -7.64
CA GLY A 325 51.85 4.42 -7.91
C GLY A 325 51.54 5.56 -6.94
N HIS A 326 52.55 6.22 -6.38
CA HIS A 326 52.36 7.50 -5.69
C HIS A 326 53.65 8.33 -5.76
N GLU A 327 53.52 9.64 -5.93
CA GLU A 327 54.62 10.61 -5.85
C GLU A 327 54.08 11.96 -5.37
N VAL A 328 54.93 12.76 -4.71
CA VAL A 328 54.59 14.12 -4.29
C VAL A 328 55.55 15.12 -4.92
N TYR A 329 55.01 16.16 -5.53
CA TYR A 329 55.76 17.16 -6.28
C TYR A 329 55.38 18.61 -5.93
N GLU A 330 56.20 19.55 -6.37
CA GLU A 330 55.99 21.01 -6.19
C GLU A 330 55.08 21.63 -7.25
N ALA A 331 54.87 20.95 -8.37
CA ALA A 331 54.09 21.43 -9.50
C ALA A 331 53.23 20.34 -10.14
N GLU A 332 52.21 20.77 -10.87
CA GLU A 332 51.28 19.90 -11.58
C GLU A 332 51.63 19.85 -13.09
N THR A 333 52.49 18.92 -13.53
CA THR A 333 52.91 18.78 -14.94
C THR A 333 52.72 17.38 -15.51
N GLY A 334 52.71 17.29 -16.86
CA GLY A 334 52.58 16.03 -17.60
C GLY A 334 53.87 15.18 -17.57
N GLU A 335 55.03 15.80 -17.45
CA GLU A 335 56.34 15.13 -17.34
C GLU A 335 56.42 14.34 -16.02
N LEU A 336 55.94 14.95 -14.92
CA LEU A 336 55.89 14.29 -13.61
C LEU A 336 54.88 13.14 -13.58
N ALA A 337 53.77 13.28 -14.31
CA ALA A 337 52.82 12.18 -14.53
C ALA A 337 53.47 11.01 -15.31
N ALA A 338 54.26 11.33 -16.33
CA ALA A 338 54.97 10.36 -17.15
C ALA A 338 56.03 9.58 -16.34
N GLU A 339 56.76 10.25 -15.45
CA GLU A 339 57.71 9.61 -14.54
C GLU A 339 56.99 8.67 -13.56
N LEU A 340 55.90 9.12 -12.96
CA LEU A 340 55.09 8.33 -12.02
C LEU A 340 54.57 7.04 -12.66
N ILE A 341 53.96 7.13 -13.86
CA ILE A 341 53.38 5.94 -14.50
C ILE A 341 54.47 4.93 -14.86
N GLN A 342 55.65 5.41 -15.29
CA GLN A 342 56.80 4.55 -15.58
C GLN A 342 57.27 3.81 -14.32
N LYS A 343 57.43 4.52 -13.20
CA LYS A 343 57.77 3.91 -11.90
C LYS A 343 56.73 2.90 -11.44
N ALA A 344 55.45 3.20 -11.61
CA ALA A 344 54.35 2.30 -11.25
C ALA A 344 54.38 1.00 -12.09
N CYS A 345 54.60 1.09 -13.40
CA CYS A 345 54.75 -0.07 -14.27
C CYS A 345 55.93 -0.95 -13.88
N TRP A 346 57.07 -0.36 -13.53
CA TRP A 346 58.23 -1.12 -13.04
C TRP A 346 57.93 -1.84 -11.73
N ARG A 347 57.35 -1.15 -10.75
CA ARG A 347 56.99 -1.73 -9.45
C ARG A 347 56.01 -2.91 -9.58
N GLU A 348 55.06 -2.80 -10.50
CA GLU A 348 54.05 -3.84 -10.76
C GLU A 348 54.52 -4.87 -11.81
N HIS A 349 55.79 -4.82 -12.23
CA HIS A 349 56.40 -5.74 -13.20
C HIS A 349 55.60 -5.85 -14.51
N LEU A 350 55.05 -4.71 -14.97
CA LEU A 350 54.28 -4.62 -16.21
C LEU A 350 55.22 -4.42 -17.40
N THR A 351 55.92 -5.49 -17.76
CA THR A 351 56.79 -5.53 -18.95
C THR A 351 56.11 -6.24 -20.13
N ASP A 352 54.98 -6.91 -19.88
CA ASP A 352 54.25 -7.70 -20.86
C ASP A 352 53.19 -6.88 -21.59
N ARG A 353 53.50 -6.49 -22.83
CA ARG A 353 52.58 -5.77 -23.73
C ARG A 353 51.33 -6.57 -24.12
N HIS A 354 51.30 -7.89 -23.88
CA HIS A 354 50.14 -8.72 -24.17
C HIS A 354 49.05 -8.65 -23.10
N LYS A 355 49.30 -7.95 -21.99
CA LYS A 355 48.28 -7.64 -20.98
C LYS A 355 47.83 -6.19 -21.13
N PRO A 356 46.68 -5.92 -21.80
CA PRO A 356 46.20 -4.56 -21.91
C PRO A 356 45.89 -4.01 -20.52
N LEU A 357 46.50 -2.85 -20.23
CA LEU A 357 46.22 -2.03 -19.06
C LEU A 357 45.48 -0.78 -19.52
N ILE A 358 44.36 -0.49 -18.88
CA ILE A 358 43.64 0.77 -19.07
C ILE A 358 43.98 1.69 -17.90
N LEU A 359 44.34 2.94 -18.20
CA LEU A 359 44.50 3.98 -17.18
C LEU A 359 43.36 4.98 -17.31
N HIS A 360 42.48 4.99 -16.31
CA HIS A 360 41.35 5.90 -16.22
C HIS A 360 41.71 7.15 -15.41
N SER A 361 41.29 8.32 -15.91
CA SER A 361 41.67 9.62 -15.35
C SER A 361 40.56 10.66 -15.53
N ASP A 362 40.57 11.72 -14.73
CA ASP A 362 39.69 12.87 -14.95
C ASP A 362 40.20 13.76 -16.11
N ASN A 363 39.51 14.85 -16.40
CA ASN A 363 39.82 15.76 -17.50
C ASN A 363 40.84 16.86 -17.14
N GLY A 364 41.68 16.63 -16.12
CA GLY A 364 42.68 17.59 -15.64
C GLY A 364 43.76 17.93 -16.67
N SER A 365 44.40 19.10 -16.51
CA SER A 365 45.40 19.59 -17.48
C SER A 365 46.60 18.63 -17.67
N PRO A 366 47.23 18.08 -16.63
CA PRO A 366 48.33 17.12 -16.78
C PRO A 366 47.89 15.81 -17.42
N MET A 367 46.64 15.40 -17.18
CA MET A 367 46.08 14.16 -17.72
C MET A 367 45.91 14.22 -19.25
N LYS A 368 45.85 15.44 -19.81
CA LYS A 368 45.75 15.71 -21.25
C LYS A 368 47.06 16.18 -21.88
N ALA A 369 48.14 16.25 -21.11
CA ALA A 369 49.43 16.68 -21.63
C ALA A 369 49.93 15.69 -22.70
N ALA A 370 50.45 16.22 -23.81
CA ALA A 370 50.97 15.41 -24.90
C ALA A 370 52.13 14.49 -24.45
N THR A 371 53.02 15.01 -23.60
CA THR A 371 54.16 14.26 -23.02
C THR A 371 53.69 13.05 -22.21
N PHE A 372 52.59 13.20 -21.46
CA PHE A 372 52.00 12.10 -20.72
C PHE A 372 51.34 11.06 -21.63
N LEU A 373 50.54 11.52 -22.61
CA LEU A 373 49.88 10.65 -23.58
C LEU A 373 50.87 9.81 -24.39
N GLU A 374 51.96 10.42 -24.86
CA GLU A 374 53.04 9.74 -25.57
C GLU A 374 53.65 8.62 -24.71
N LYS A 375 53.95 8.92 -23.43
CA LYS A 375 54.47 7.93 -22.49
C LYS A 375 53.51 6.75 -22.28
N LEU A 376 52.19 6.99 -22.23
CA LEU A 376 51.21 5.91 -22.11
C LEU A 376 51.26 4.97 -23.32
N TYR A 377 51.34 5.53 -24.53
CA TYR A 377 51.45 4.73 -25.74
C TYR A 377 52.77 3.93 -25.80
N ASP A 378 53.89 4.51 -25.39
CA ASP A 378 55.19 3.81 -25.30
C ASP A 378 55.14 2.58 -24.38
N LEU A 379 54.41 2.73 -23.27
CA LEU A 379 54.20 1.69 -22.26
C LEU A 379 53.09 0.69 -22.65
N GLY A 380 52.37 0.91 -23.75
CA GLY A 380 51.26 0.06 -24.20
C GLY A 380 50.00 0.19 -23.34
N ILE A 381 49.81 1.34 -22.69
CA ILE A 381 48.67 1.64 -21.81
C ILE A 381 47.59 2.39 -22.59
N THR A 382 46.35 1.94 -22.48
CA THR A 382 45.20 2.61 -23.11
C THR A 382 44.65 3.70 -22.19
N PRO A 383 44.69 4.99 -22.58
CA PRO A 383 44.09 6.05 -21.79
C PRO A 383 42.56 5.98 -21.84
N SER A 384 41.92 6.27 -20.71
CA SER A 384 40.48 6.42 -20.55
C SER A 384 40.21 7.69 -19.74
N TYR A 385 39.20 8.47 -20.14
CA TYR A 385 38.86 9.74 -19.52
C TYR A 385 37.43 9.77 -19.01
N SER A 386 37.20 10.50 -17.92
CA SER A 386 35.87 10.82 -17.42
C SER A 386 35.05 11.58 -18.47
N ARG A 387 33.73 11.51 -18.38
CA ARG A 387 32.88 12.32 -19.25
C ARG A 387 32.95 13.79 -18.85
N PRO A 388 32.86 14.73 -19.82
CA PRO A 388 32.83 16.16 -19.50
C PRO A 388 31.74 16.48 -18.47
N ARG A 389 32.10 17.19 -17.39
CA ARG A 389 31.22 17.67 -16.31
C ARG A 389 30.64 16.56 -15.39
N VAL A 390 31.30 15.40 -15.29
CA VAL A 390 30.92 14.34 -14.34
C VAL A 390 32.08 14.05 -13.37
N SER A 391 32.15 14.78 -12.27
CA SER A 391 33.22 14.63 -11.25
C SER A 391 33.23 13.25 -10.56
N ASN A 392 32.19 12.43 -10.72
CA ASN A 392 32.04 11.16 -10.00
C ASN A 392 32.61 9.93 -10.74
N ASP A 393 33.12 10.09 -11.96
CA ASP A 393 33.59 8.97 -12.77
C ASP A 393 34.92 8.37 -12.22
N ASN A 394 35.59 9.02 -11.25
CA ASN A 394 36.83 8.57 -10.58
C ASN A 394 36.67 8.29 -9.07
N ALA A 395 35.54 7.69 -8.67
CA ALA A 395 35.19 7.48 -7.25
C ALA A 395 36.20 6.65 -6.44
N PHE A 396 37.05 5.86 -7.09
CA PHE A 396 38.04 4.99 -6.45
C PHE A 396 39.20 5.80 -5.89
N ALA A 397 39.79 6.69 -6.70
CA ALA A 397 40.84 7.60 -6.26
C ALA A 397 40.30 8.60 -5.22
N GLU A 398 39.08 9.14 -5.41
CA GLU A 398 38.43 9.99 -4.41
C GLU A 398 38.31 9.29 -3.03
N SER A 399 37.91 8.02 -3.03
CA SER A 399 37.80 7.23 -1.80
C SER A 399 39.16 7.02 -1.13
N ALA A 400 40.23 6.86 -1.92
CA ALA A 400 41.59 6.74 -1.42
C ALA A 400 42.04 8.04 -0.75
N PHE A 401 41.85 9.18 -1.41
CA PHE A 401 42.19 10.49 -0.84
C PHE A 401 41.36 10.83 0.39
N LYS A 402 40.09 10.45 0.41
CA LYS A 402 39.27 10.57 1.62
C LYS A 402 39.86 9.73 2.75
N THR A 403 40.28 8.50 2.48
CA THR A 403 40.91 7.66 3.50
C THR A 403 42.21 8.29 4.01
N LEU A 404 42.99 8.89 3.12
CA LEU A 404 44.23 9.60 3.42
C LEU A 404 44.00 10.82 4.34
N LYS A 405 43.12 11.74 3.93
CA LYS A 405 42.92 13.04 4.60
C LYS A 405 42.18 12.94 5.93
N TYR A 406 41.39 11.89 6.13
CA TYR A 406 40.59 11.70 7.36
C TYR A 406 41.23 10.72 8.35
N ARG A 407 42.40 10.16 8.04
CA ARG A 407 43.15 9.30 8.95
C ARG A 407 43.65 10.12 10.16
N PRO A 408 43.57 9.58 11.39
CA PRO A 408 44.26 10.15 12.53
C PRO A 408 45.77 10.25 12.24
N GLY A 409 46.33 11.46 12.33
CA GLY A 409 47.74 11.71 12.02
C GLY A 409 48.01 12.37 10.65
N PHE A 410 46.97 12.74 9.89
CA PHE A 410 47.13 13.63 8.73
C PHE A 410 47.53 15.05 9.21
N PRO A 411 48.65 15.65 8.71
CA PRO A 411 49.09 16.99 9.10
C PRO A 411 48.15 18.08 8.57
N ILE A 412 47.23 18.55 9.43
CA ILE A 412 46.25 19.57 9.06
C ILE A 412 46.92 20.94 8.90
N ASP A 413 47.96 21.20 9.68
CA ASP A 413 48.66 22.49 9.70
C ASP A 413 49.70 22.64 8.57
N GLY A 414 49.88 21.61 7.75
CA GLY A 414 50.83 21.59 6.64
C GLY A 414 52.02 20.67 6.83
N PHE A 415 52.69 20.35 5.73
CA PHE A 415 54.00 19.71 5.72
C PHE A 415 55.09 20.78 5.59
N ALA A 416 56.12 20.73 6.44
CA ALA A 416 57.17 21.74 6.46
C ALA A 416 58.07 21.67 5.21
N THR A 417 58.27 20.47 4.67
CA THR A 417 59.10 20.24 3.48
C THR A 417 58.45 19.25 2.52
N LEU A 418 58.88 19.27 1.25
CA LEU A 418 58.47 18.27 0.26
C LEU A 418 58.82 16.85 0.70
N THR A 419 60.03 16.65 1.25
CA THR A 419 60.50 15.35 1.73
C THR A 419 59.62 14.78 2.84
N GLU A 420 59.20 15.61 3.80
CA GLU A 420 58.28 15.20 4.85
C GLU A 420 56.92 14.73 4.28
N ALA A 421 56.41 15.42 3.27
CA ALA A 421 55.19 15.01 2.58
C ALA A 421 55.38 13.68 1.83
N GLN A 422 56.52 13.48 1.16
CA GLN A 422 56.86 12.23 0.48
C GLN A 422 56.96 11.05 1.46
N GLU A 423 57.69 11.21 2.56
CA GLU A 423 57.84 10.18 3.60
C GLU A 423 56.51 9.80 4.24
N TRP A 424 55.67 10.80 4.55
CA TRP A 424 54.35 10.55 5.12
C TRP A 424 53.45 9.78 4.15
N VAL A 425 53.43 10.16 2.86
CA VAL A 425 52.65 9.47 1.83
C VAL A 425 53.15 8.04 1.61
N GLN A 426 54.46 7.82 1.66
CA GLN A 426 55.05 6.49 1.57
C GLN A 426 54.56 5.60 2.74
N GLN A 427 54.67 6.09 3.98
CA GLN A 427 54.18 5.38 5.17
C GLN A 427 52.67 5.13 5.11
N PHE A 428 51.90 6.11 4.62
CA PHE A 428 50.46 5.93 4.40
C PHE A 428 50.18 4.82 3.38
N THR A 429 50.91 4.80 2.27
CA THR A 429 50.71 3.81 1.20
C THR A 429 51.05 2.40 1.68
N GLU A 430 52.14 2.23 2.42
CA GLU A 430 52.53 0.96 3.02
C GLU A 430 51.43 0.43 3.94
N TRP A 431 50.99 1.27 4.89
CA TRP A 431 49.88 0.95 5.78
C TRP A 431 48.59 0.64 5.01
N TYR A 432 48.25 1.43 4.00
CA TYR A 432 47.03 1.26 3.22
C TYR A 432 47.04 -0.05 2.42
N ASN A 433 48.18 -0.43 1.84
CA ASN A 433 48.28 -1.65 1.04
C ASN A 433 48.34 -2.92 1.90
N HIS A 434 49.06 -2.87 3.04
CA HIS A 434 49.43 -4.06 3.81
C HIS A 434 48.69 -4.23 5.13
N GLU A 435 48.18 -3.16 5.75
CA GLU A 435 47.48 -3.22 7.04
C GLU A 435 46.01 -2.80 6.98
N HIS A 436 45.63 -1.93 6.04
CA HIS A 436 44.26 -1.45 5.93
C HIS A 436 43.34 -2.52 5.36
N ARG A 437 42.55 -3.15 6.24
CA ARG A 437 41.49 -4.08 5.84
C ARG A 437 40.33 -3.31 5.20
N HIS A 438 40.24 -3.35 3.88
CA HIS A 438 39.32 -2.51 3.11
C HIS A 438 37.89 -3.08 3.15
N SER A 439 36.90 -2.27 3.55
CA SER A 439 35.51 -2.71 3.74
C SER A 439 34.86 -3.24 2.45
N ALA A 440 35.13 -2.59 1.30
CA ALA A 440 34.65 -3.04 -0.01
C ALA A 440 35.28 -4.39 -0.44
N LEU A 441 36.43 -4.77 0.14
CA LEU A 441 37.11 -6.03 -0.09
C LEU A 441 36.81 -7.05 1.01
N ARG A 442 35.68 -6.90 1.71
CA ARG A 442 35.30 -7.78 2.82
C ARG A 442 36.40 -7.87 3.89
N TYR A 443 37.07 -6.75 4.14
CA TYR A 443 38.16 -6.64 5.13
C TYR A 443 39.38 -7.52 4.81
N ILE A 444 39.68 -7.69 3.53
CA ILE A 444 40.98 -8.15 3.02
C ILE A 444 41.81 -6.90 2.71
N THR A 445 43.14 -6.99 2.87
CA THR A 445 44.01 -5.86 2.53
C THR A 445 44.13 -5.74 1.00
N PRO A 446 44.36 -4.52 0.47
CA PRO A 446 44.55 -4.34 -0.95
C PRO A 446 45.64 -5.24 -1.55
N SER A 447 46.78 -5.39 -0.84
CA SER A 447 47.86 -6.29 -1.27
C SER A 447 47.45 -7.76 -1.30
N GLN A 448 46.74 -8.26 -0.28
CA GLN A 448 46.25 -9.65 -0.25
C GLN A 448 45.32 -9.95 -1.43
N ARG A 449 44.45 -9.00 -1.79
CA ARG A 449 43.60 -9.15 -2.98
C ARG A 449 44.43 -9.11 -4.26
N HIS A 450 45.40 -8.21 -4.34
CA HIS A 450 46.27 -8.05 -5.50
C HIS A 450 47.10 -9.30 -5.77
N ASN A 451 47.62 -9.94 -4.72
CA ASN A 451 48.47 -11.13 -4.81
C ASN A 451 47.67 -12.44 -4.98
N GLY A 452 46.33 -12.38 -4.97
CA GLY A 452 45.48 -13.57 -5.11
C GLY A 452 45.24 -14.37 -3.81
N GLU A 453 45.75 -13.91 -2.67
CA GLU A 453 45.65 -14.56 -1.36
C GLU A 453 44.21 -14.54 -0.79
N ALA A 454 43.37 -13.63 -1.30
CA ALA A 454 42.00 -13.42 -0.84
C ALA A 454 41.14 -14.70 -0.75
N LYS A 455 41.30 -15.64 -1.69
CA LYS A 455 40.50 -16.88 -1.71
C LYS A 455 40.79 -17.76 -0.49
N GLY A 456 42.07 -17.93 -0.14
CA GLY A 456 42.49 -18.74 1.00
C GLY A 456 42.03 -18.13 2.32
N ILE A 457 42.25 -16.82 2.48
CA ILE A 457 41.85 -16.09 3.70
C ILE A 457 40.32 -16.18 3.93
N LEU A 458 39.52 -15.99 2.89
CA LEU A 458 38.06 -16.07 3.01
C LEU A 458 37.55 -17.49 3.28
N ALA A 459 38.24 -18.52 2.77
CA ALA A 459 37.94 -19.91 3.08
C ALA A 459 38.20 -20.22 4.57
N GLN A 460 39.36 -19.80 5.09
CA GLN A 460 39.69 -19.93 6.51
C GLN A 460 38.67 -19.22 7.40
N ARG A 461 38.28 -17.98 7.06
CA ARG A 461 37.23 -17.25 7.81
C ARG A 461 35.89 -17.98 7.81
N ARG A 462 35.53 -18.63 6.70
CA ARG A 462 34.31 -19.43 6.61
C ARG A 462 34.35 -20.58 7.59
N GLU A 463 35.47 -21.31 7.70
CA GLU A 463 35.62 -22.40 8.68
C GLU A 463 35.42 -21.90 10.12
N VAL A 464 36.00 -20.75 10.47
CA VAL A 464 35.84 -20.14 11.80
C VAL A 464 34.38 -19.80 12.10
N PHE A 465 33.67 -19.21 11.13
CA PHE A 465 32.26 -18.86 11.32
C PHE A 465 31.34 -20.08 11.36
N GLU A 466 31.61 -21.13 10.59
CA GLU A 466 30.86 -22.39 10.68
C GLU A 466 31.11 -23.10 12.02
N ALA A 467 32.36 -23.15 12.48
CA ALA A 467 32.68 -23.71 13.79
C ALA A 467 32.03 -22.91 14.94
N ALA A 468 31.88 -21.59 14.80
CA ALA A 468 31.15 -20.77 15.75
C ALA A 468 29.64 -21.03 15.70
N LYS A 469 29.07 -21.17 14.49
CA LYS A 469 27.65 -21.51 14.29
C LYS A 469 27.29 -22.87 14.87
N GLN A 470 28.17 -23.87 14.73
CA GLN A 470 27.98 -25.19 15.32
C GLN A 470 27.99 -25.16 16.86
N ARG A 471 28.81 -24.28 17.47
CA ARG A 471 28.89 -24.15 18.94
C ARG A 471 27.65 -23.48 19.56
N HIS A 472 27.03 -22.54 18.85
CA HIS A 472 25.93 -21.72 19.36
C HIS A 472 24.81 -21.52 18.33
N PRO A 473 24.18 -22.58 17.79
CA PRO A 473 23.24 -22.49 16.67
C PRO A 473 22.07 -21.51 16.92
N GLU A 474 21.64 -21.35 18.17
CA GLU A 474 20.60 -20.42 18.61
C GLU A 474 20.92 -18.93 18.31
N ARG A 475 22.19 -18.58 18.09
CA ARG A 475 22.63 -17.22 17.76
C ARG A 475 22.59 -16.92 16.26
N TRP A 476 22.29 -17.90 15.41
CA TRP A 476 22.19 -17.73 13.94
C TRP A 476 20.75 -17.95 13.47
N SER A 477 20.19 -16.93 12.81
CA SER A 477 18.88 -17.05 12.16
C SER A 477 18.95 -17.67 10.76
N GLY A 478 20.15 -17.98 10.25
CA GLY A 478 20.36 -18.46 8.89
C GLY A 478 21.83 -18.83 8.61
N ASP A 479 22.23 -18.74 7.34
CA ASP A 479 23.61 -19.04 6.94
C ASP A 479 24.63 -17.98 7.38
N ILE A 480 25.90 -18.39 7.38
CA ILE A 480 27.01 -17.48 7.65
C ILE A 480 27.04 -16.34 6.62
N ARG A 481 27.69 -15.23 6.98
CA ARG A 481 27.86 -14.07 6.11
C ARG A 481 28.49 -14.47 4.77
N LYS A 482 28.03 -13.84 3.68
CA LYS A 482 28.66 -13.97 2.36
C LYS A 482 30.10 -13.46 2.39
N LEU A 483 31.05 -14.40 2.39
CA LEU A 483 32.49 -14.20 2.35
C LEU A 483 33.04 -14.42 0.94
N SER A 484 32.41 -13.83 -0.08
CA SER A 484 32.93 -13.84 -1.44
C SER A 484 33.14 -12.42 -1.97
N LEU A 485 34.17 -12.30 -2.81
CA LEU A 485 34.47 -11.09 -3.55
C LEU A 485 33.86 -11.18 -4.96
N PRO A 486 33.50 -10.04 -5.57
CA PRO A 486 33.11 -10.02 -6.96
C PRO A 486 34.28 -10.48 -7.84
N GLU A 487 33.98 -11.25 -8.88
CA GLU A 487 34.97 -11.64 -9.90
C GLU A 487 35.29 -10.47 -10.83
N ILE A 488 34.31 -9.60 -11.04
CA ILE A 488 34.39 -8.43 -11.91
C ILE A 488 34.17 -7.17 -11.08
N VAL A 489 35.10 -6.22 -11.16
CA VAL A 489 34.96 -4.89 -10.55
C VAL A 489 34.75 -3.88 -11.66
N HIS A 490 33.59 -3.24 -11.66
CA HIS A 490 33.29 -2.16 -12.58
C HIS A 490 33.81 -0.86 -11.98
N LEU A 491 34.50 -0.06 -12.80
CA LEU A 491 34.81 1.33 -12.45
C LEU A 491 33.50 2.12 -12.34
N ASN A 492 32.56 1.86 -13.25
CA ASN A 492 31.26 2.52 -13.33
C ASN A 492 30.19 1.48 -13.76
N PRO A 493 29.29 1.03 -12.86
CA PRO A 493 28.36 -0.06 -13.14
C PRO A 493 27.23 0.33 -14.10
N GLU A 494 26.99 -0.47 -15.13
CA GLU A 494 25.83 -0.32 -16.03
C GLU A 494 24.52 -0.68 -15.30
N ARG A 495 23.40 -0.08 -15.72
CA ARG A 495 22.08 -0.57 -15.31
C ARG A 495 21.81 -1.87 -16.07
N ASP A 496 21.37 -2.91 -15.37
CA ASP A 496 20.64 -4.00 -16.03
C ASP A 496 19.47 -3.39 -16.82
N PRO A 497 19.23 -3.79 -18.09
CA PRO A 497 18.08 -3.32 -18.81
C PRO A 497 16.82 -3.71 -18.05
N VAL A 498 16.02 -2.71 -17.68
CA VAL A 498 14.67 -2.91 -17.16
C VAL A 498 13.96 -3.82 -18.17
N PRO A 499 13.38 -4.97 -17.77
CA PRO A 499 12.58 -5.78 -18.68
C PRO A 499 11.54 -4.86 -19.30
N GLN A 500 11.52 -4.73 -20.63
CA GLN A 500 10.44 -4.07 -21.33
C GLN A 500 9.14 -4.72 -20.82
N ALA A 501 8.33 -3.94 -20.12
CA ALA A 501 6.96 -4.31 -19.87
C ALA A 501 6.35 -4.54 -21.25
N ALA A 502 6.06 -5.80 -21.56
CA ALA A 502 5.26 -6.16 -22.72
C ALA A 502 3.96 -5.38 -22.60
N GLY A 503 3.74 -4.46 -23.52
CA GLY A 503 2.52 -3.68 -23.59
C GLY A 503 1.31 -4.57 -23.85
N PHE A 504 0.22 -4.25 -23.17
CA PHE A 504 -1.11 -4.26 -23.76
C PHE A 504 -1.65 -2.83 -23.67
#